data_AF-A0A835D572-F1
#
_entry.id   AF-A0A835D572-F1
#
_cell.length_a   1.000
_cell.length_b   1.000
_cell.length_c   1.000
_cell.angle_alpha   90.00
_cell.angle_beta   90.00
_cell.angle_gamma   90.00
#
_symmetry.space_group_name_H-M   'P 1'
#
loop_
_entity.id
_entity.type
_entity.pdbx_description
1 polymer ?
#
loop_
_entity_poly.entity_id
_entity_poly.type
_entity_poly.pdbx_seq_one_letter_code
_entity_poly.pdbx_strand_id
1 'polypeptide(L)'
;MELLLIAIIPNPQECNGDKAIRFFSINSSSSNPIFSNLNINTACSSSESLDNQNVLSKRNLKLISGSCYLPKNSESKPEGEDAHFICEEDQVIGVSDGVGGYSLRGIGSGIYSRELMSNSVIAVQHEPKGSIDPATVLTEAYSNTKAEGAATACIVALTGQQYLHAANIGDSGFVVFREGHIIYCSPTQQHSFNCPYQLGNDRGSDRPVSAQIIKVPVKPGDVVVAGTDGLFDNLAEYEIEQAMIKGTGNGLNPLYMASTLAELALYNSYDKYCWTPFSRASRKAGFEHHGGKIDDITVVVSYIFDFVLRILEFVQTFVDLMPLRNVLSKRNLKLISGSCYLPKNSESKPEGEDAHFICEEDRVIGVSDGVGGYSLRGIDSGIYARELMSNSVIAVQHESKGSIDPATVLTEAYSNTKSEGAATACIIALTGQQYLHAANIGDSGFVVFREGHIIYCSPTQQHSFNCPYQLGNDRGSDRPASAQIIKVPVKPGDIVVAGTDGLFDNLAEYEIEQAMIKGTGDGLNPMCMASTLAELALYNSYDKYCWTPFSRASRKAGFEHHGGKIDDITVVVSYIVPSNA
;
A
#
# COMPACT_ATOMS: atom_id res chain seq x y z
N MET A 1 24.38 2.47 17.57
CA MET A 1 23.51 2.86 18.69
C MET A 1 22.63 3.99 18.18
N GLU A 2 21.67 3.67 17.32
CA GLU A 2 20.35 3.10 17.67
C GLU A 2 19.48 4.09 18.45
N LEU A 3 18.34 4.41 17.83
CA LEU A 3 17.03 4.81 18.36
C LEU A 3 16.23 5.17 17.09
N LEU A 4 15.33 4.34 16.55
CA LEU A 4 14.10 3.79 17.14
C LEU A 4 13.30 4.89 17.85
N LEU A 5 12.23 5.36 17.19
CA LEU A 5 11.16 6.09 17.86
C LEU A 5 9.82 5.57 17.33
N ILE A 6 9.36 4.52 18.00
CA ILE A 6 7.95 4.28 18.31
C ILE A 6 7.56 5.41 19.28
N ALA A 7 6.44 6.10 19.03
CA ALA A 7 5.80 6.96 20.03
C ALA A 7 4.34 6.53 20.19
N ILE A 8 4.16 5.62 21.14
CA ILE A 8 2.94 5.46 21.92
C ILE A 8 2.71 6.77 22.68
N ILE A 9 1.47 7.26 22.66
CA ILE A 9 0.97 8.41 23.42
C ILE A 9 1.12 8.16 24.94
N PRO A 10 1.65 9.11 25.73
CA PRO A 10 1.30 9.23 27.14
C PRO A 10 0.41 10.47 27.38
N ASN A 11 -0.66 10.25 28.15
CA ASN A 11 -1.50 11.31 28.72
C ASN A 11 -0.68 12.17 29.73
N PRO A 12 -1.04 13.45 29.96
CA PRO A 12 -0.13 14.46 30.49
C PRO A 12 -0.23 14.63 32.01
N GLN A 13 0.90 14.61 32.73
CA GLN A 13 1.09 15.35 33.97
C GLN A 13 2.55 15.78 34.17
N GLU A 14 2.71 17.10 34.39
CA GLU A 14 3.78 17.82 35.11
C GLU A 14 5.22 17.98 34.54
N CYS A 15 5.43 19.21 34.05
CA CYS A 15 6.44 20.19 34.49
C CYS A 15 7.96 20.05 34.14
N ASN A 16 8.37 21.06 33.36
CA ASN A 16 9.55 21.93 33.49
C ASN A 16 10.92 21.49 32.92
N GLY A 17 11.41 22.36 32.01
CA GLY A 17 12.76 22.90 32.12
C GLY A 17 13.70 22.65 30.94
N ASP A 18 13.81 23.67 30.07
CA ASP A 18 14.96 24.08 29.26
C ASP A 18 16.13 23.09 29.06
N LYS A 19 16.44 22.80 27.79
CA LYS A 19 17.80 22.99 27.23
C LYS A 19 17.84 22.82 25.71
N ALA A 20 18.27 23.89 25.05
CA ALA A 20 18.58 24.00 23.64
C ALA A 20 19.71 23.03 23.19
N ILE A 21 19.57 22.45 21.99
CA ILE A 21 20.61 21.66 21.33
C ILE A 21 21.16 22.46 20.14
N ARG A 22 22.49 22.63 20.12
CA ARG A 22 23.28 23.27 19.06
C ARG A 22 23.56 22.28 17.92
N PHE A 23 23.44 22.75 16.68
CA PHE A 23 23.87 22.01 15.49
C PHE A 23 25.40 22.00 15.34
N PHE A 24 25.99 20.82 15.08
CA PHE A 24 27.36 20.69 14.57
C PHE A 24 27.32 20.25 13.10
N SER A 25 27.99 21.03 12.27
CA SER A 25 28.34 20.72 10.88
C SER A 25 29.56 19.79 10.85
N ILE A 26 29.55 18.78 9.96
CA ILE A 26 30.72 17.96 9.65
C ILE A 26 31.03 18.08 8.16
N ASN A 27 32.17 18.71 7.88
CA ASN A 27 32.89 18.65 6.61
C ASN A 27 33.36 17.22 6.33
N SER A 28 33.17 16.73 5.10
CA SER A 28 33.89 15.56 4.59
C SER A 28 34.94 15.98 3.56
N SER A 29 36.20 15.70 3.89
CA SER A 29 37.36 15.81 3.00
C SER A 29 38.06 14.46 2.88
N SER A 30 38.39 14.09 1.64
CA SER A 30 39.27 12.99 1.17
C SER A 30 38.73 11.55 1.37
N SER A 31 38.85 10.60 0.43
CA SER A 31 39.83 10.41 -0.64
C SER A 31 39.31 9.45 -1.74
N ASN A 32 39.72 9.70 -2.99
CA ASN A 32 39.49 8.87 -4.18
C ASN A 32 40.28 7.56 -4.15
N PRO A 33 39.89 6.59 -4.99
CA PRO A 33 40.84 6.00 -5.92
C PRO A 33 40.41 6.10 -7.39
N ILE A 34 41.45 6.03 -8.22
CA ILE A 34 41.54 6.33 -9.64
C ILE A 34 41.18 5.09 -10.46
N PHE A 35 40.40 5.25 -11.53
CA PHE A 35 40.58 4.44 -12.75
C PHE A 35 40.47 5.33 -13.98
N SER A 36 41.57 5.38 -14.73
CA SER A 36 41.79 6.18 -15.93
C SER A 36 41.52 5.37 -17.20
N ASN A 37 40.87 6.03 -18.16
CA ASN A 37 41.06 5.97 -19.61
C ASN A 37 41.45 4.64 -20.27
N LEU A 38 40.54 4.10 -21.09
CA LEU A 38 40.92 3.46 -22.35
C LEU A 38 40.08 4.04 -23.50
N ASN A 39 40.73 4.83 -24.35
CA ASN A 39 40.26 5.22 -25.67
C ASN A 39 40.64 4.12 -26.67
N ILE A 40 39.68 3.60 -27.43
CA ILE A 40 39.94 2.92 -28.69
C ILE A 40 39.00 3.50 -29.75
N ASN A 41 39.57 4.33 -30.62
CA ASN A 41 38.99 4.69 -31.91
C ASN A 41 39.27 3.55 -32.90
N THR A 42 38.25 3.05 -33.59
CA THR A 42 38.42 2.57 -34.97
C THR A 42 37.11 2.67 -35.75
N ALA A 43 37.25 3.20 -36.96
CA ALA A 43 36.20 3.54 -37.89
C ALA A 43 35.63 2.32 -38.66
N CYS A 44 34.38 2.51 -39.07
CA CYS A 44 33.58 1.89 -40.14
C CYS A 44 34.27 0.93 -41.13
N SER A 45 33.65 -0.24 -41.34
CA SER A 45 33.44 -0.79 -42.69
C SER A 45 32.14 -1.64 -42.75
N SER A 46 31.36 -1.34 -43.78
CA SER A 46 30.17 -2.00 -44.37
C SER A 46 30.21 -3.54 -44.32
N SER A 47 29.14 -4.32 -44.13
CA SER A 47 27.87 -4.48 -44.87
C SER A 47 27.25 -5.77 -44.26
N GLU A 48 25.97 -6.01 -43.99
CA GLU A 48 24.75 -5.92 -44.80
C GLU A 48 23.53 -5.99 -43.86
N SER A 49 22.54 -5.15 -44.16
CA SER A 49 21.13 -5.11 -43.76
C SER A 49 20.44 -6.40 -43.31
N LEU A 50 19.67 -6.31 -42.21
CA LEU A 50 18.26 -6.69 -42.18
C LEU A 50 17.53 -5.93 -41.06
N ASP A 51 16.35 -5.43 -41.39
CA ASP A 51 15.58 -4.40 -40.69
C ASP A 51 15.41 -4.58 -39.18
N ASN A 52 15.88 -3.61 -38.40
CA ASN A 52 15.64 -3.52 -36.95
C ASN A 52 15.09 -2.15 -36.52
N GLN A 53 14.39 -1.45 -37.42
CA GLN A 53 13.82 -0.11 -37.13
C GLN A 53 12.29 -0.06 -36.95
N ASN A 54 11.57 -1.19 -36.92
CA ASN A 54 10.10 -1.18 -36.85
C ASN A 54 9.46 -1.84 -35.62
N VAL A 55 10.20 -2.08 -34.53
CA VAL A 55 9.63 -2.69 -33.29
C VAL A 55 9.60 -1.72 -32.09
N LEU A 56 10.16 -0.50 -32.18
CA LEU A 56 10.32 0.42 -31.05
C LEU A 56 9.40 1.67 -31.03
N SER A 57 8.26 1.68 -31.72
CA SER A 57 7.49 2.93 -31.94
C SER A 57 6.12 3.07 -31.25
N LYS A 58 5.79 2.28 -30.21
CA LYS A 58 4.64 2.59 -29.33
C LYS A 58 5.03 2.48 -27.86
N ARG A 59 5.35 3.63 -27.24
CA ARG A 59 5.41 3.76 -25.78
C ARG A 59 4.04 3.39 -25.21
N ASN A 60 4.02 2.62 -24.13
CA ASN A 60 2.79 2.27 -23.42
C ASN A 60 2.90 2.78 -21.99
N LEU A 61 2.87 4.10 -21.82
CA LEU A 61 2.88 4.74 -20.51
C LEU A 61 1.62 4.39 -19.72
N LYS A 62 1.82 4.17 -18.41
CA LYS A 62 0.73 4.04 -17.44
C LYS A 62 1.01 4.84 -16.16
N LEU A 63 -0.04 5.35 -15.55
CA LEU A 63 -0.16 5.85 -14.19
C LEU A 63 -0.49 4.67 -13.26
N ILE A 64 0.31 4.50 -12.22
CA ILE A 64 -0.08 3.79 -11.00
C ILE A 64 -0.21 4.84 -9.92
N SER A 65 -1.34 4.86 -9.22
CA SER A 65 -1.73 5.98 -8.37
C SER A 65 -2.02 5.52 -6.95
N GLY A 66 -1.88 6.44 -6.00
CA GLY A 66 -2.27 6.26 -4.61
C GLY A 66 -2.62 7.61 -4.01
N SER A 67 -3.46 7.61 -2.97
CA SER A 67 -3.97 8.85 -2.40
C SER A 67 -4.01 8.82 -0.87
N CYS A 68 -3.94 10.00 -0.27
CA CYS A 68 -4.16 10.21 1.15
C CYS A 68 -5.12 11.39 1.33
N TYR A 69 -6.10 11.22 2.22
CA TYR A 69 -7.04 12.26 2.59
C TYR A 69 -7.04 12.43 4.12
N LEU A 70 -6.80 13.65 4.59
CA LEU A 70 -6.80 14.02 6.00
C LEU A 70 -7.85 15.12 6.20
N PRO A 71 -9.04 14.81 6.74
CA PRO A 71 -10.08 15.81 6.93
C PRO A 71 -9.71 16.79 8.04
N LYS A 72 -10.16 18.04 7.90
CA LYS A 72 -10.08 19.04 8.95
C LYS A 72 -10.96 18.64 10.13
N ASN A 73 -10.36 18.60 11.32
CA ASN A 73 -11.09 18.30 12.56
C ASN A 73 -12.24 19.31 12.79
N SER A 74 -13.46 18.87 12.52
CA SER A 74 -14.70 19.63 12.71
C SER A 74 -15.82 18.72 13.22
N GLU A 75 -16.34 19.00 14.41
CA GLU A 75 -17.47 18.24 14.98
C GLU A 75 -18.74 18.32 14.12
N SER A 76 -18.90 19.39 13.33
CA SER A 76 -20.07 19.59 12.45
C SER A 76 -19.88 19.02 11.04
N LYS A 77 -18.65 18.65 10.66
CA LYS A 77 -18.29 18.15 9.32
C LYS A 77 -17.21 17.06 9.42
N PRO A 78 -17.51 15.91 10.03
CA PRO A 78 -16.50 14.87 10.27
C PRO A 78 -15.93 14.24 8.97
N GLU A 79 -16.65 14.35 7.85
CA GLU A 79 -16.22 13.86 6.53
C GLU A 79 -15.35 14.85 5.75
N GLY A 80 -15.15 16.07 6.27
CA GLY A 80 -14.51 17.20 5.59
C GLY A 80 -15.12 17.57 4.23
N GLU A 81 -14.44 18.46 3.51
CA GLU A 81 -14.98 19.14 2.31
C GLU A 81 -14.28 18.78 1.00
N ASP A 82 -13.14 18.09 1.07
CA ASP A 82 -12.45 17.58 -0.11
C ASP A 82 -13.05 16.28 -0.66
N ALA A 83 -12.75 15.99 -1.92
CA ALA A 83 -13.00 14.72 -2.57
C ALA A 83 -11.93 14.42 -3.64
N HIS A 84 -11.74 13.14 -3.95
CA HIS A 84 -10.87 12.71 -5.05
C HIS A 84 -11.37 11.41 -5.68
N PHE A 85 -10.82 11.06 -6.84
CA PHE A 85 -10.98 9.76 -7.46
C PHE A 85 -9.71 9.30 -8.19
N ILE A 86 -9.58 7.99 -8.36
CA ILE A 86 -8.57 7.33 -9.19
C ILE A 86 -9.29 6.32 -10.08
N CYS A 87 -9.15 6.48 -11.40
CA CYS A 87 -9.61 5.51 -12.40
C CYS A 87 -8.39 4.89 -13.06
N GLU A 88 -7.88 3.80 -12.47
CA GLU A 88 -6.65 3.16 -12.95
C GLU A 88 -6.78 2.62 -14.36
N GLU A 89 -7.89 1.98 -14.74
CA GLU A 89 -8.02 1.42 -16.09
C GLU A 89 -8.01 2.48 -17.19
N ASP A 90 -8.66 3.62 -16.90
CA ASP A 90 -8.81 4.72 -17.84
C ASP A 90 -7.70 5.78 -17.72
N GLN A 91 -6.81 5.62 -16.73
CA GLN A 91 -5.61 6.43 -16.54
C GLN A 91 -5.94 7.90 -16.21
N VAL A 92 -6.90 8.08 -15.30
CA VAL A 92 -7.42 9.39 -14.89
C VAL A 92 -7.43 9.50 -13.37
N ILE A 93 -7.03 10.66 -12.85
CA ILE A 93 -7.15 11.03 -11.44
C ILE A 93 -7.87 12.38 -11.34
N GLY A 94 -8.51 12.65 -10.21
CA GLY A 94 -9.08 13.96 -9.94
C GLY A 94 -9.12 14.30 -8.46
N VAL A 95 -9.01 15.59 -8.15
CA VAL A 95 -9.14 16.17 -6.81
C VAL A 95 -10.08 17.38 -6.86
N SER A 96 -10.78 17.63 -5.76
CA SER A 96 -11.73 18.74 -5.63
C SER A 96 -11.83 19.16 -4.18
N ASP A 97 -11.78 20.47 -3.94
CA ASP A 97 -12.01 21.07 -2.62
C ASP A 97 -13.35 21.82 -2.62
N GLY A 98 -14.23 21.45 -1.69
CA GLY A 98 -15.51 22.11 -1.47
C GLY A 98 -15.36 23.44 -0.73
N VAL A 99 -15.68 24.56 -1.39
CA VAL A 99 -15.49 25.92 -0.87
C VAL A 99 -16.26 26.18 0.44
N GLY A 100 -15.54 26.28 1.56
CA GLY A 100 -16.11 26.34 2.91
C GLY A 100 -17.01 27.55 3.22
N GLY A 101 -17.02 28.60 2.38
CA GLY A 101 -17.88 29.79 2.56
C GLY A 101 -19.38 29.49 2.55
N TYR A 102 -19.80 28.38 1.93
CA TYR A 102 -21.20 27.93 1.90
C TYR A 102 -21.74 27.49 3.26
N SER A 103 -20.85 27.20 4.21
CA SER A 103 -21.21 26.87 5.60
C SER A 103 -22.02 27.96 6.29
N LEU A 104 -21.79 29.23 5.96
CA LEU A 104 -22.55 30.37 6.49
C LEU A 104 -24.04 30.33 6.08
N ARG A 105 -24.38 29.57 5.03
CA ARG A 105 -25.75 29.33 4.55
C ARG A 105 -26.30 27.98 5.02
N GLY A 106 -25.57 27.24 5.85
CA GLY A 106 -25.94 25.89 6.28
C GLY A 106 -25.77 24.82 5.20
N ILE A 107 -24.99 25.11 4.14
CA ILE A 107 -24.74 24.21 3.02
C ILE A 107 -23.35 23.58 3.21
N GLY A 108 -23.27 22.25 3.17
CA GLY A 108 -22.00 21.51 3.27
C GLY A 108 -21.35 21.37 1.90
N SER A 109 -20.27 22.10 1.62
CA SER A 109 -19.60 22.08 0.31
C SER A 109 -18.93 20.74 0.00
N GLY A 110 -18.64 19.92 1.01
CA GLY A 110 -18.20 18.53 0.83
C GLY A 110 -19.19 17.64 0.06
N ILE A 111 -20.49 17.91 0.15
CA ILE A 111 -21.50 17.15 -0.64
C ILE A 111 -21.32 17.47 -2.13
N TYR A 112 -21.08 18.75 -2.45
CA TYR A 112 -20.86 19.20 -3.83
C TYR A 112 -19.59 18.59 -4.42
N SER A 113 -18.46 18.66 -3.72
CA SER A 113 -17.17 18.11 -4.20
C SER A 113 -17.24 16.59 -4.41
N ARG A 114 -17.84 15.86 -3.46
CA ARG A 114 -18.05 14.40 -3.58
C ARG A 114 -18.95 14.03 -4.75
N GLU A 115 -20.05 14.73 -4.95
CA GLU A 115 -20.93 14.48 -6.09
C GLU A 115 -20.24 14.83 -7.42
N LEU A 116 -19.48 15.94 -7.48
CA LEU A 116 -18.69 16.32 -8.65
C LEU A 116 -17.65 15.25 -9.02
N MET A 117 -16.90 14.72 -8.04
CA MET A 117 -15.92 13.65 -8.29
C MET A 117 -16.60 12.32 -8.68
N SER A 118 -17.74 11.98 -8.05
CA SER A 118 -18.52 10.78 -8.41
C SER A 118 -19.05 10.87 -9.85
N ASN A 119 -19.60 12.02 -10.24
CA ASN A 119 -20.04 12.26 -11.61
C ASN A 119 -18.87 12.31 -12.60
N SER A 120 -17.67 12.71 -12.16
CA SER A 120 -16.45 12.65 -12.99
C SER A 120 -16.07 11.22 -13.32
N VAL A 121 -16.15 10.29 -12.35
CA VAL A 121 -15.92 8.85 -12.59
C VAL A 121 -16.89 8.31 -13.65
N ILE A 122 -18.17 8.71 -13.59
CA ILE A 122 -19.17 8.32 -14.59
C ILE A 122 -18.84 8.93 -15.96
N ALA A 123 -18.52 10.22 -16.02
CA ALA A 123 -18.18 10.91 -17.27
C ALA A 123 -16.91 10.33 -17.94
N VAL A 124 -15.93 9.86 -17.16
CA VAL A 124 -14.76 9.14 -17.71
C VAL A 124 -15.18 7.90 -18.50
N GLN A 125 -16.23 7.19 -18.09
CA GLN A 125 -16.71 5.98 -18.78
C GLN A 125 -17.40 6.30 -20.12
N HIS A 126 -17.87 7.53 -20.31
CA HIS A 126 -18.48 7.98 -21.57
C HIS A 126 -17.44 8.44 -22.59
N GLU A 127 -16.22 8.74 -22.15
CA GLU A 127 -15.13 9.18 -23.01
C GLU A 127 -14.47 8.00 -23.75
N PRO A 128 -13.92 8.22 -24.96
CA PRO A 128 -13.22 7.17 -25.70
C PRO A 128 -11.97 6.66 -24.96
N LYS A 129 -11.91 5.35 -24.71
CA LYS A 129 -10.76 4.71 -24.05
C LYS A 129 -9.43 5.09 -24.70
N GLY A 130 -8.47 5.52 -23.88
CA GLY A 130 -7.12 5.94 -24.30
C GLY A 130 -7.04 7.37 -24.87
N SER A 131 -8.16 8.09 -24.93
CA SER A 131 -8.23 9.48 -25.40
C SER A 131 -9.22 10.31 -24.57
N ILE A 132 -9.20 10.12 -23.25
CA ILE A 132 -10.04 10.86 -22.31
C ILE A 132 -9.71 12.36 -22.38
N ASP A 133 -10.72 13.22 -22.56
CA ASP A 133 -10.57 14.67 -22.46
C ASP A 133 -11.06 15.19 -21.09
N PRO A 134 -10.15 15.59 -20.18
CA PRO A 134 -10.52 16.11 -18.87
C PRO A 134 -11.48 17.30 -18.90
N ALA A 135 -11.47 18.12 -19.97
CA ALA A 135 -12.38 19.25 -20.10
C ALA A 135 -13.83 18.79 -20.30
N THR A 136 -14.00 17.76 -21.12
CA THR A 136 -15.30 17.14 -21.38
C THR A 136 -15.81 16.42 -20.14
N VAL A 137 -14.93 15.64 -19.47
CA VAL A 137 -15.24 15.00 -18.17
C VAL A 137 -15.71 16.03 -17.14
N LEU A 138 -14.97 17.12 -16.96
CA LEU A 138 -15.33 18.17 -16.00
C LEU A 138 -16.67 18.85 -16.35
N THR A 139 -16.92 19.09 -17.63
CA THR A 139 -18.16 19.73 -18.12
C THR A 139 -19.38 18.86 -17.91
N GLU A 140 -19.27 17.55 -18.19
CA GLU A 140 -20.34 16.60 -17.96
C GLU A 140 -20.59 16.40 -16.46
N ALA A 141 -19.52 16.20 -15.68
CA ALA A 141 -19.62 16.03 -14.24
C ALA A 141 -20.34 17.22 -13.59
N TYR A 142 -19.92 18.44 -13.93
CA TYR A 142 -20.57 19.68 -13.49
C TYR A 142 -22.05 19.74 -13.86
N SER A 143 -22.40 19.37 -15.09
CA SER A 143 -23.80 19.42 -15.56
C SER A 143 -24.70 18.44 -14.81
N ASN A 144 -24.13 17.35 -14.30
CA ASN A 144 -24.82 16.31 -13.56
C ASN A 144 -24.87 16.56 -12.05
N THR A 145 -23.95 17.34 -11.48
CA THR A 145 -23.95 17.66 -10.04
C THR A 145 -25.18 18.50 -9.66
N LYS A 146 -25.95 18.04 -8.66
CA LYS A 146 -27.17 18.72 -8.18
C LYS A 146 -27.08 19.23 -6.74
N ALA A 147 -26.16 18.69 -5.93
CA ALA A 147 -25.90 19.17 -4.58
C ALA A 147 -25.67 20.68 -4.58
N GLU A 148 -26.17 21.36 -3.55
CA GLU A 148 -25.89 22.78 -3.36
C GLU A 148 -24.47 22.97 -2.85
N GLY A 149 -23.80 24.01 -3.35
CA GLY A 149 -22.42 24.32 -2.97
C GLY A 149 -21.61 24.82 -4.15
N ALA A 150 -20.30 24.90 -3.93
CA ALA A 150 -19.31 25.05 -4.98
C ALA A 150 -18.01 24.33 -4.59
N ALA A 151 -17.21 24.00 -5.58
CA ALA A 151 -15.89 23.39 -5.39
C ALA A 151 -14.88 23.83 -6.45
N THR A 152 -13.60 23.81 -6.08
CA THR A 152 -12.48 23.79 -7.03
C THR A 152 -12.33 22.38 -7.59
N ALA A 153 -11.65 22.21 -8.73
CA ALA A 153 -11.45 20.89 -9.31
C ALA A 153 -10.21 20.83 -10.22
N CYS A 154 -9.46 19.74 -10.11
CA CYS A 154 -8.37 19.39 -11.02
C CYS A 154 -8.54 17.95 -11.48
N ILE A 155 -8.72 17.72 -12.78
CA ILE A 155 -8.79 16.38 -13.39
C ILE A 155 -7.59 16.21 -14.30
N VAL A 156 -6.82 15.13 -14.14
CA VAL A 156 -5.61 14.82 -14.90
C VAL A 156 -5.74 13.44 -15.55
N ALA A 157 -5.52 13.37 -16.87
CA ALA A 157 -5.54 12.13 -17.64
C ALA A 157 -4.23 11.93 -18.41
N LEU A 158 -3.70 10.70 -18.41
CA LEU A 158 -2.60 10.31 -19.30
C LEU A 158 -3.16 9.98 -20.69
N THR A 159 -2.90 10.86 -21.66
CA THR A 159 -3.49 10.77 -23.00
C THR A 159 -2.41 10.58 -24.07
N GLY A 160 -2.76 9.81 -25.10
CA GLY A 160 -1.91 9.63 -26.28
C GLY A 160 -0.51 9.09 -25.98
N GLN A 161 -0.32 8.41 -24.84
CA GLN A 161 0.91 7.71 -24.44
C GLN A 161 2.14 8.62 -24.26
N GLN A 162 1.94 9.93 -24.09
CA GLN A 162 3.06 10.88 -24.04
C GLN A 162 2.74 12.20 -23.32
N TYR A 163 1.47 12.47 -23.02
CA TYR A 163 1.05 13.72 -22.39
C TYR A 163 0.16 13.47 -21.19
N LEU A 164 0.34 14.28 -20.14
CA LEU A 164 -0.74 14.56 -19.21
C LEU A 164 -1.58 15.68 -19.80
N HIS A 165 -2.87 15.44 -19.95
CA HIS A 165 -3.87 16.48 -20.15
C HIS A 165 -4.54 16.75 -18.81
N ALA A 166 -4.83 18.01 -18.51
CA ALA A 166 -5.56 18.36 -17.32
C ALA A 166 -6.55 19.49 -17.56
N ALA A 167 -7.66 19.46 -16.83
CA ALA A 167 -8.59 20.57 -16.68
C ALA A 167 -8.53 21.01 -15.21
N ASN A 168 -8.04 22.23 -14.96
CA ASN A 168 -7.94 22.80 -13.63
C ASN A 168 -8.85 24.02 -13.48
N ILE A 169 -9.58 24.12 -12.39
CA ILE A 169 -10.35 25.30 -12.01
C ILE A 169 -10.23 25.57 -10.51
N GLY A 170 -9.74 26.75 -10.16
CA GLY A 170 -9.48 27.16 -8.78
C GLY A 170 -8.01 26.99 -8.38
N ASP A 171 -7.77 26.67 -7.12
CA ASP A 171 -6.45 26.51 -6.50
C ASP A 171 -6.12 25.09 -6.01
N SER A 172 -7.02 24.12 -6.28
CA SER A 172 -6.57 22.75 -6.54
C SER A 172 -5.58 22.72 -7.71
N GLY A 173 -4.76 21.66 -7.80
CA GLY A 173 -3.75 21.60 -8.84
C GLY A 173 -2.93 20.33 -8.86
N PHE A 174 -1.85 20.36 -9.64
CA PHE A 174 -0.86 19.30 -9.71
C PHE A 174 0.54 19.83 -10.03
N VAL A 175 1.55 19.07 -9.61
CA VAL A 175 2.94 19.24 -10.03
C VAL A 175 3.45 17.98 -10.74
N VAL A 176 4.45 18.15 -11.60
CA VAL A 176 5.16 17.03 -12.24
C VAL A 176 6.61 17.06 -11.79
N PHE A 177 7.07 15.94 -11.23
CA PHE A 177 8.41 15.73 -10.75
C PHE A 177 9.18 14.78 -11.69
N ARG A 178 10.42 15.14 -12.01
CA ARG A 178 11.32 14.36 -12.87
C ARG A 178 12.75 14.53 -12.36
N GLU A 179 13.46 13.42 -12.19
CA GLU A 179 14.91 13.40 -11.90
C GLU A 179 15.33 14.34 -10.75
N GLY A 180 14.56 14.36 -9.65
CA GLY A 180 14.90 15.17 -8.47
C GLY A 180 14.28 16.56 -8.45
N HIS A 181 13.57 16.98 -9.51
CA HIS A 181 13.08 18.35 -9.63
C HIS A 181 11.61 18.42 -10.06
N ILE A 182 10.88 19.41 -9.57
CA ILE A 182 9.58 19.78 -10.13
C ILE A 182 9.82 20.50 -11.46
N ILE A 183 9.32 19.90 -12.54
CA ILE A 183 9.43 20.43 -13.91
C ILE A 183 8.20 21.20 -14.36
N TYR A 184 7.09 21.07 -13.63
CA TYR A 184 5.84 21.79 -13.90
C TYR A 184 5.01 21.95 -12.63
N CYS A 185 4.42 23.13 -12.45
CA CYS A 185 3.40 23.42 -11.46
C CYS A 185 2.17 23.98 -12.17
N SER A 186 0.98 23.43 -11.90
CA SER A 186 -0.27 24.00 -12.41
C SER A 186 -0.48 25.40 -11.83
N PRO A 187 -0.91 26.39 -12.63
CA PRO A 187 -1.27 27.70 -12.11
C PRO A 187 -2.51 27.64 -11.21
N THR A 188 -2.54 28.49 -10.19
CA THR A 188 -3.74 28.73 -9.37
C THR A 188 -4.62 29.81 -10.02
N GLN A 189 -5.94 29.66 -9.91
CA GLN A 189 -6.93 30.61 -10.39
C GLN A 189 -7.76 31.17 -9.23
N GLN A 190 -7.66 32.48 -9.00
CA GLN A 190 -8.40 33.16 -7.96
C GLN A 190 -8.92 34.52 -8.47
N HIS A 191 -10.11 34.94 -8.02
CA HIS A 191 -10.68 36.26 -8.29
C HIS A 191 -10.00 37.34 -7.42
N SER A 192 -9.67 36.96 -6.19
CA SER A 192 -8.86 37.71 -5.22
C SER A 192 -8.19 36.72 -4.28
N PHE A 193 -7.26 37.17 -3.43
CA PHE A 193 -6.58 36.29 -2.48
C PHE A 193 -7.57 35.42 -1.70
N ASN A 194 -7.35 34.11 -1.70
CA ASN A 194 -8.17 33.10 -1.01
C ASN A 194 -9.65 33.11 -1.46
N CYS A 195 -9.92 33.48 -2.72
CA CYS A 195 -11.24 33.43 -3.36
C CYS A 195 -11.09 32.72 -4.72
N PRO A 196 -11.03 31.38 -4.74
CA PRO A 196 -10.76 30.63 -5.95
C PRO A 196 -11.88 30.72 -6.97
N TYR A 197 -11.50 30.48 -8.22
CA TYR A 197 -12.47 30.09 -9.25
C TYR A 197 -13.12 28.79 -8.81
N GLN A 198 -14.44 28.70 -8.92
CA GLN A 198 -15.18 27.58 -8.34
C GLN A 198 -16.42 27.22 -9.16
N LEU A 199 -16.60 25.93 -9.38
CA LEU A 199 -17.82 25.40 -10.01
C LEU A 199 -18.90 25.30 -8.95
N GLY A 200 -20.06 25.88 -9.21
CA GLY A 200 -21.18 25.83 -8.28
C GLY A 200 -22.52 26.12 -8.96
N ASN A 201 -23.57 26.08 -8.14
CA ASN A 201 -24.95 26.30 -8.59
C ASN A 201 -25.39 27.77 -8.51
N ASP A 202 -24.63 28.61 -7.80
CA ASP A 202 -24.97 30.01 -7.61
C ASP A 202 -24.67 30.84 -8.85
N ARG A 203 -25.38 31.97 -8.99
CA ARG A 203 -25.18 32.91 -10.11
C ARG A 203 -23.77 33.50 -10.18
N GLY A 204 -23.06 33.51 -9.05
CA GLY A 204 -21.68 34.02 -8.94
C GLY A 204 -20.61 32.96 -9.16
N SER A 205 -20.99 31.69 -9.36
CA SER A 205 -20.03 30.61 -9.61
C SER A 205 -19.50 30.63 -11.04
N ASP A 206 -18.27 30.16 -11.20
CA ASP A 206 -17.64 29.96 -12.49
C ASP A 206 -18.23 28.74 -13.22
N ARG A 207 -17.88 28.62 -14.50
CA ARG A 207 -18.35 27.54 -15.38
C ARG A 207 -17.16 26.73 -15.87
N PRO A 208 -17.36 25.46 -16.31
CA PRO A 208 -16.27 24.62 -16.82
C PRO A 208 -15.46 25.27 -17.96
N VAL A 209 -16.06 26.17 -18.74
CA VAL A 209 -15.37 26.93 -19.79
C VAL A 209 -14.27 27.87 -19.26
N SER A 210 -14.26 28.18 -17.97
CA SER A 210 -13.22 28.96 -17.29
C SER A 210 -12.03 28.10 -16.85
N ALA A 211 -12.12 26.78 -16.95
CA ALA A 211 -11.04 25.87 -16.56
C ALA A 211 -9.83 26.03 -17.50
N GLN A 212 -8.63 25.97 -16.92
CA GLN A 212 -7.39 25.91 -17.67
C GLN A 212 -7.19 24.51 -18.23
N ILE A 213 -7.02 24.45 -19.56
CA ILE A 213 -6.67 23.22 -20.26
C ILE A 213 -5.16 23.15 -20.40
N ILE A 214 -4.56 22.19 -19.71
CA ILE A 214 -3.12 22.05 -19.54
C ILE A 214 -2.66 20.78 -20.24
N LYS A 215 -1.50 20.87 -20.92
CA LYS A 215 -0.87 19.74 -21.59
C LYS A 215 0.62 19.69 -21.26
N VAL A 216 1.06 18.66 -20.56
CA VAL A 216 2.45 18.49 -20.12
C VAL A 216 3.06 17.23 -20.75
N PRO A 217 4.22 17.32 -21.44
CA PRO A 217 4.92 16.15 -21.96
C PRO A 217 5.55 15.34 -20.83
N VAL A 218 5.26 14.04 -20.82
CA VAL A 218 5.74 13.11 -19.78
C VAL A 218 6.59 11.98 -20.35
N LYS A 219 7.41 11.41 -19.46
CA LYS A 219 8.34 10.32 -19.73
C LYS A 219 8.21 9.25 -18.64
N PRO A 220 8.66 8.01 -18.92
CA PRO A 220 8.84 7.01 -17.86
C PRO A 220 9.73 7.57 -16.74
N GLY A 221 9.37 7.28 -15.49
CA GLY A 221 10.02 7.78 -14.29
C GLY A 221 9.46 9.11 -13.75
N ASP A 222 8.60 9.79 -14.52
CA ASP A 222 7.93 11.00 -14.02
C ASP A 222 6.93 10.66 -12.91
N VAL A 223 6.77 11.57 -11.97
CA VAL A 223 5.75 11.49 -10.91
C VAL A 223 4.82 12.69 -11.00
N VAL A 224 3.52 12.45 -10.90
CA VAL A 224 2.48 13.47 -10.77
C VAL A 224 2.07 13.53 -9.30
N VAL A 225 1.99 14.73 -8.73
CA VAL A 225 1.37 14.96 -7.42
C VAL A 225 0.23 15.94 -7.64
N ALA A 226 -1.00 15.45 -7.58
CA ALA A 226 -2.21 16.27 -7.57
C ALA A 226 -2.69 16.47 -6.13
N GLY A 227 -3.29 17.62 -5.83
CA GLY A 227 -3.78 17.90 -4.49
C GLY A 227 -4.69 19.12 -4.43
N THR A 228 -5.33 19.28 -3.28
CA THR A 228 -6.13 20.45 -2.93
C THR A 228 -5.24 21.55 -2.34
N ASP A 229 -5.83 22.72 -2.08
CA ASP A 229 -5.10 23.84 -1.50
C ASP A 229 -4.52 23.49 -0.12
N GLY A 230 -5.15 22.62 0.67
CA GLY A 230 -4.59 22.12 1.93
C GLY A 230 -3.19 21.52 1.83
N LEU A 231 -2.82 20.95 0.67
CA LEU A 231 -1.44 20.57 0.37
C LEU A 231 -0.59 21.78 0.00
N PHE A 232 -0.98 22.51 -1.06
CA PHE A 232 -0.14 23.53 -1.71
C PHE A 232 -0.01 24.83 -0.91
N ASP A 233 -0.94 25.10 -0.01
CA ASP A 233 -0.89 26.22 0.93
C ASP A 233 0.08 25.97 2.08
N ASN A 234 0.35 24.70 2.40
CA ASN A 234 1.16 24.27 3.55
C ASN A 234 2.54 23.72 3.18
N LEU A 235 2.77 23.28 1.94
CA LEU A 235 4.08 22.83 1.45
C LEU A 235 4.62 23.70 0.32
N ALA A 236 5.82 24.24 0.51
CA ALA A 236 6.56 24.86 -0.57
C ALA A 236 7.09 23.82 -1.57
N GLU A 237 7.33 24.23 -2.81
CA GLU A 237 7.84 23.36 -3.88
C GLU A 237 9.11 22.61 -3.47
N TYR A 238 10.05 23.26 -2.78
CA TYR A 238 11.28 22.60 -2.31
C TYR A 238 11.00 21.51 -1.26
N GLU A 239 9.96 21.65 -0.43
CA GLU A 239 9.58 20.64 0.57
C GLU A 239 8.99 19.41 -0.12
N ILE A 240 8.16 19.64 -1.15
CA ILE A 240 7.65 18.58 -2.02
C ILE A 240 8.81 17.88 -2.73
N GLU A 241 9.77 18.62 -3.32
CA GLU A 241 10.96 18.04 -3.96
C GLU A 241 11.78 17.18 -2.98
N GLN A 242 12.05 17.67 -1.77
CA GLN A 242 12.82 16.91 -0.77
C GLN A 242 12.09 15.63 -0.34
N ALA A 243 10.77 15.71 -0.10
CA ALA A 243 9.96 14.54 0.20
C ALA A 243 9.95 13.54 -0.97
N MET A 244 9.82 14.04 -2.19
CA MET A 244 9.84 13.25 -3.42
C MET A 244 11.20 12.57 -3.65
N ILE A 245 12.31 13.28 -3.53
CA ILE A 245 13.67 12.72 -3.65
C ILE A 245 13.86 11.61 -2.62
N LYS A 246 13.55 11.88 -1.35
CA LYS A 246 13.72 10.92 -0.27
C LYS A 246 12.81 9.70 -0.47
N GLY A 247 11.54 9.91 -0.77
CA GLY A 247 10.58 8.83 -0.90
C GLY A 247 10.79 7.99 -2.17
N THR A 248 11.06 8.61 -3.33
CA THR A 248 11.36 7.85 -4.56
C THR A 248 12.71 7.14 -4.47
N GLY A 249 13.72 7.76 -3.83
CA GLY A 249 15.01 7.12 -3.55
C GLY A 249 14.90 5.92 -2.61
N ASN A 250 13.94 5.95 -1.69
CA ASN A 250 13.60 4.83 -0.80
C ASN A 250 12.57 3.86 -1.42
N GLY A 251 12.20 4.03 -2.69
CA GLY A 251 11.25 3.14 -3.37
C GLY A 251 9.83 3.18 -2.80
N LEU A 252 9.40 4.28 -2.16
CA LEU A 252 8.02 4.44 -1.71
C LEU A 252 7.08 4.31 -2.91
N ASN A 253 6.00 3.57 -2.74
CA ASN A 253 4.92 3.53 -3.73
C ASN A 253 4.11 4.84 -3.68
N PRO A 254 3.23 5.08 -4.67
CA PRO A 254 2.42 6.28 -4.73
C PRO A 254 1.54 6.53 -3.48
N LEU A 255 0.98 5.49 -2.86
CA LEU A 255 0.16 5.62 -1.66
C LEU A 255 0.97 6.20 -0.48
N TYR A 256 2.11 5.60 -0.14
CA TYR A 256 2.95 6.11 0.96
C TYR A 256 3.57 7.46 0.64
N MET A 257 3.87 7.74 -0.62
CA MET A 257 4.30 9.07 -1.02
C MET A 257 3.18 10.09 -0.79
N ALA A 258 1.94 9.76 -1.15
CA ALA A 258 0.79 10.62 -0.89
C ALA A 258 0.59 10.88 0.61
N SER A 259 0.69 9.83 1.45
CA SER A 259 0.62 9.97 2.91
C SER A 259 1.75 10.82 3.47
N THR A 260 2.99 10.62 3.00
CA THR A 260 4.16 11.40 3.45
C THR A 260 3.97 12.89 3.18
N LEU A 261 3.47 13.23 1.99
CA LEU A 261 3.19 14.62 1.61
C LEU A 261 2.02 15.18 2.42
N ALA A 262 0.95 14.41 2.62
CA ALA A 262 -0.21 14.83 3.39
C ALA A 262 0.15 15.08 4.87
N GLU A 263 0.94 14.20 5.49
CA GLU A 263 1.40 14.34 6.88
C GLU A 263 2.33 15.54 7.05
N LEU A 264 3.24 15.79 6.09
CA LEU A 264 4.11 16.97 6.12
C LEU A 264 3.27 18.25 5.99
N ALA A 265 2.27 18.26 5.11
CA ALA A 265 1.34 19.38 4.96
C ALA A 265 0.53 19.60 6.25
N LEU A 266 0.05 18.52 6.88
CA LEU A 266 -0.68 18.57 8.15
C LEU A 266 0.20 19.16 9.26
N TYR A 267 1.44 18.70 9.37
CA TYR A 267 2.40 19.24 10.34
C TYR A 267 2.59 20.75 10.16
N ASN A 268 2.85 21.19 8.92
CA ASN A 268 3.01 22.61 8.60
C ASN A 268 1.72 23.42 8.83
N SER A 269 0.54 22.81 8.62
CA SER A 269 -0.76 23.46 8.82
C SER A 269 -1.01 23.89 10.28
N TYR A 270 -0.48 23.11 11.24
CA TYR A 270 -0.61 23.40 12.67
C TYR A 270 0.53 24.26 13.23
N ASP A 271 1.63 24.43 12.49
CA ASP A 271 2.75 25.27 12.92
C ASP A 271 2.42 26.76 12.74
N LYS A 272 2.19 27.44 13.87
CA LYS A 272 1.88 28.88 13.94
C LYS A 272 3.04 29.80 13.55
N TYR A 273 4.25 29.26 13.43
CA TYR A 273 5.46 30.02 13.11
C TYR A 273 6.03 29.67 11.74
N CYS A 274 5.54 28.60 11.09
CA CYS A 274 5.99 28.20 9.78
C CYS A 274 5.67 29.27 8.72
N TRP A 275 6.62 29.52 7.82
CA TRP A 275 6.45 30.47 6.73
C TRP A 275 5.96 29.76 5.47
N THR A 276 4.70 29.30 5.54
CA THR A 276 4.05 28.53 4.49
C THR A 276 3.76 29.35 3.22
N PRO A 277 3.57 28.70 2.05
CA PRO A 277 3.11 29.37 0.84
C PRO A 277 1.90 30.30 1.06
N PHE A 278 0.90 29.85 1.83
CA PHE A 278 -0.28 30.65 2.14
C PHE A 278 0.05 31.92 2.93
N SER A 279 0.82 31.79 4.02
CA SER A 279 1.21 32.96 4.84
C SER A 279 1.98 34.01 4.02
N ARG A 280 2.83 33.56 3.10
CA ARG A 280 3.57 34.41 2.15
C ARG A 280 2.64 35.11 1.17
N ALA A 281 1.69 34.37 0.59
CA ALA A 281 0.69 34.90 -0.34
C ALA A 281 -0.23 35.92 0.34
N SER A 282 -0.70 35.62 1.56
CA SER A 282 -1.50 36.52 2.41
C SER A 282 -0.81 37.86 2.61
N ARG A 283 0.46 37.83 3.05
CA ARG A 283 1.25 39.05 3.27
C ARG A 283 1.44 39.85 1.99
N LYS A 284 1.68 39.18 0.86
CA LYS A 284 1.83 39.83 -0.46
C LYS A 284 0.52 40.48 -0.91
N ALA A 285 -0.62 39.89 -0.56
CA ALA A 285 -1.95 40.43 -0.82
C ALA A 285 -2.37 41.54 0.16
N GLY A 286 -1.54 41.86 1.17
CA GLY A 286 -1.79 42.92 2.14
C GLY A 286 -2.53 42.49 3.40
N PHE A 287 -2.67 41.18 3.64
CA PHE A 287 -3.32 40.61 4.82
C PHE A 287 -2.30 40.06 5.82
N GLU A 288 -2.55 40.20 7.12
CA GLU A 288 -1.74 39.59 8.17
C GLU A 288 -2.23 38.16 8.47
N HIS A 289 -1.41 37.17 8.11
CA HIS A 289 -1.57 35.76 8.48
C HIS A 289 -0.21 35.19 8.88
N HIS A 290 -0.15 34.41 9.96
CA HIS A 290 1.07 33.79 10.49
C HIS A 290 0.88 32.28 10.62
N GLY A 291 1.89 31.51 10.23
CA GLY A 291 1.85 30.05 10.31
C GLY A 291 1.10 29.37 9.17
N GLY A 292 0.84 28.08 9.35
CA GLY A 292 0.06 27.26 8.43
C GLY A 292 -1.41 27.63 8.30
N LYS A 293 -2.07 27.01 7.32
CA LYS A 293 -3.50 27.10 7.07
C LYS A 293 -4.12 25.74 7.36
N ILE A 294 -4.87 25.63 8.45
CA ILE A 294 -5.56 24.39 8.83
C ILE A 294 -6.72 24.15 7.84
N ASP A 295 -6.60 23.11 7.03
CA ASP A 295 -7.57 22.74 6.01
C ASP A 295 -7.73 21.23 5.86
N ASP A 296 -8.72 20.83 5.07
CA ASP A 296 -8.78 19.49 4.49
C ASP A 296 -7.56 19.28 3.58
N ILE A 297 -6.90 18.12 3.67
CA ILE A 297 -5.68 17.84 2.88
C ILE A 297 -5.91 16.60 2.04
N THR A 298 -5.94 16.79 0.73
CA THR A 298 -6.01 15.69 -0.25
C THR A 298 -4.78 15.67 -1.12
N VAL A 299 -4.16 14.50 -1.23
CA VAL A 299 -3.00 14.26 -2.09
C VAL A 299 -3.23 12.99 -2.92
N VAL A 300 -3.02 13.07 -4.23
CA VAL A 300 -2.98 11.93 -5.16
C VAL A 300 -1.63 11.92 -5.84
N VAL A 301 -0.83 10.89 -5.62
CA VAL A 301 0.46 10.69 -6.29
C VAL A 301 0.30 9.64 -7.38
N SER A 302 0.92 9.84 -8.54
CA SER A 302 0.91 8.88 -9.65
C SER A 302 2.27 8.72 -10.30
N TYR A 303 2.77 7.49 -10.42
CA TYR A 303 4.04 7.19 -11.07
C TYR A 303 3.79 6.81 -12.53
N ILE A 304 4.55 7.43 -13.43
CA ILE A 304 4.49 7.18 -14.88
C ILE A 304 5.58 6.19 -15.26
N PHE A 305 5.22 5.07 -15.86
CA PHE A 305 6.17 4.06 -16.33
C PHE A 305 5.77 3.56 -17.71
N ASP A 306 6.75 3.11 -18.50
CA ASP A 306 6.46 2.45 -19.78
C ASP A 306 6.23 0.95 -19.53
N PHE A 307 4.99 0.51 -19.75
CA PHE A 307 4.54 -0.86 -19.59
C PHE A 307 5.25 -1.84 -20.53
N VAL A 308 5.65 -1.42 -21.74
CA VAL A 308 6.40 -2.28 -22.66
C VAL A 308 7.86 -2.36 -22.25
N LEU A 309 8.48 -1.26 -21.80
CA LEU A 309 9.83 -1.31 -21.22
C LEU A 309 9.85 -2.10 -19.90
N ARG A 310 8.78 -2.10 -19.09
CA ARG A 310 8.69 -2.96 -17.90
C ARG A 310 8.64 -4.44 -18.27
N ILE A 311 7.90 -4.81 -19.33
CA ILE A 311 7.88 -6.18 -19.88
C ILE A 311 9.20 -6.50 -20.57
N LEU A 312 9.80 -5.58 -21.30
CA LEU A 312 11.07 -5.80 -21.99
C LEU A 312 12.23 -5.79 -21.02
N GLU A 313 12.26 -5.02 -19.94
CA GLU A 313 13.21 -5.16 -18.84
C GLU A 313 12.96 -6.50 -18.14
N PHE A 314 11.71 -6.91 -17.92
CA PHE A 314 11.39 -8.23 -17.40
C PHE A 314 11.88 -9.37 -18.32
N VAL A 315 11.71 -9.25 -19.63
CA VAL A 315 12.11 -10.23 -20.66
C VAL A 315 13.61 -10.14 -20.99
N GLN A 316 14.21 -8.95 -20.96
CA GLN A 316 15.64 -8.71 -21.18
C GLN A 316 16.42 -9.13 -19.95
N THR A 317 15.89 -8.95 -18.73
CA THR A 317 16.38 -9.64 -17.53
C THR A 317 16.24 -11.16 -17.70
N PHE A 318 15.14 -11.65 -18.28
CA PHE A 318 14.94 -13.08 -18.58
C PHE A 318 15.90 -13.64 -19.67
N VAL A 319 16.33 -12.82 -20.63
CA VAL A 319 17.19 -13.18 -21.77
C VAL A 319 18.67 -12.93 -21.48
N ASP A 320 19.03 -11.85 -20.78
CA ASP A 320 20.39 -11.56 -20.32
C ASP A 320 20.78 -12.41 -19.09
N LEU A 321 19.81 -13.03 -18.40
CA LEU A 321 20.03 -14.16 -17.50
C LEU A 321 20.26 -15.50 -18.22
N MET A 322 20.25 -15.53 -19.56
CA MET A 322 20.76 -16.66 -20.34
C MET A 322 22.11 -16.34 -21.01
N PRO A 323 23.21 -16.62 -20.28
CA PRO A 323 24.34 -17.29 -20.88
C PRO A 323 24.58 -18.65 -20.23
N LEU A 324 24.64 -19.66 -21.10
CA LEU A 324 25.06 -21.06 -20.91
C LEU A 324 24.13 -22.04 -20.21
N ARG A 325 23.42 -22.81 -21.05
CA ARG A 325 23.07 -24.21 -20.78
C ARG A 325 24.27 -25.00 -20.26
N ASN A 326 23.97 -25.89 -19.32
CA ASN A 326 24.74 -27.06 -18.89
C ASN A 326 25.96 -26.81 -17.98
N VAL A 327 25.71 -26.40 -16.75
CA VAL A 327 26.37 -27.01 -15.58
C VAL A 327 25.33 -27.28 -14.50
N LEU A 328 24.89 -28.53 -14.42
CA LEU A 328 24.15 -29.07 -13.29
C LEU A 328 25.01 -28.92 -12.02
N SER A 329 24.65 -27.98 -11.17
CA SER A 329 24.99 -27.99 -9.75
C SER A 329 23.69 -27.82 -8.98
N LYS A 330 23.26 -28.90 -8.29
CA LYS A 330 22.14 -28.91 -7.36
C LYS A 330 22.40 -27.87 -6.27
N ARG A 331 21.82 -26.68 -6.39
CA ARG A 331 21.82 -25.70 -5.30
C ARG A 331 20.62 -26.00 -4.40
N ASN A 332 20.89 -26.49 -3.20
CA ASN A 332 19.88 -26.72 -2.17
C ASN A 332 19.22 -25.36 -1.81
N LEU A 333 17.92 -25.32 -1.53
CA LEU A 333 17.22 -24.13 -1.00
C LEU A 333 16.99 -24.27 0.51
N LYS A 334 16.98 -23.14 1.24
CA LYS A 334 16.59 -23.08 2.66
C LYS A 334 15.58 -21.94 2.90
N LEU A 335 14.82 -22.07 3.98
CA LEU A 335 13.97 -21.00 4.51
C LEU A 335 14.76 -20.29 5.61
N ILE A 336 14.88 -18.96 5.52
CA ILE A 336 15.24 -18.11 6.66
C ILE A 336 13.95 -17.48 7.13
N SER A 337 13.52 -17.79 8.34
CA SER A 337 12.18 -17.45 8.82
C SER A 337 12.21 -16.54 10.04
N GLY A 338 11.18 -15.73 10.18
CA GLY A 338 10.90 -14.94 11.37
C GLY A 338 9.39 -14.80 11.53
N SER A 339 8.95 -14.51 12.76
CA SER A 339 7.52 -14.42 13.07
C SER A 339 7.22 -13.25 13.99
N CYS A 340 5.97 -12.82 13.97
CA CYS A 340 5.39 -11.89 14.92
C CYS A 340 4.01 -12.42 15.32
N TYR A 341 3.70 -12.30 16.61
CA TYR A 341 2.42 -12.67 17.18
C TYR A 341 1.92 -11.52 18.07
N LEU A 342 0.72 -11.02 17.78
CA LEU A 342 0.05 -9.96 18.51
C LEU A 342 -1.29 -10.50 19.01
N PRO A 343 -1.41 -10.89 20.29
CA PRO A 343 -2.66 -11.42 20.83
C PRO A 343 -3.71 -10.32 20.95
N LYS A 344 -4.99 -10.67 20.78
CA LYS A 344 -6.10 -9.78 21.07
C LYS A 344 -6.18 -9.50 22.56
N ASN A 345 -6.39 -8.24 22.93
CA ASN A 345 -6.47 -7.83 24.33
C ASN A 345 -7.66 -8.50 25.04
N SER A 346 -7.38 -9.52 25.84
CA SER A 346 -8.37 -10.25 26.64
C SER A 346 -7.82 -10.53 28.04
N GLU A 347 -8.50 -10.03 29.08
CA GLU A 347 -8.12 -10.31 30.48
C GLU A 347 -8.24 -11.79 30.85
N SER A 348 -9.15 -12.52 30.20
CA SER A 348 -9.37 -13.95 30.47
C SER A 348 -8.46 -14.87 29.66
N LYS A 349 -7.85 -14.36 28.58
CA LYS A 349 -6.97 -15.12 27.67
C LYS A 349 -5.75 -14.28 27.28
N PRO A 350 -4.83 -13.99 28.21
CA PRO A 350 -3.69 -13.11 27.97
C PRO A 350 -2.68 -13.68 26.95
N GLU A 351 -2.70 -14.99 26.70
CA GLU A 351 -1.85 -15.65 25.70
C GLU A 351 -2.45 -15.64 24.28
N GLY A 352 -3.70 -15.17 24.13
CA GLY A 352 -4.49 -15.27 22.89
C GLY A 352 -4.72 -16.71 22.41
N GLU A 353 -5.33 -16.85 21.23
CA GLU A 353 -5.82 -18.13 20.71
C GLU A 353 -5.01 -18.68 19.52
N ASP A 354 -4.10 -17.90 18.95
CA ASP A 354 -3.22 -18.36 17.88
C ASP A 354 -1.99 -19.14 18.39
N ALA A 355 -1.39 -19.91 17.48
CA ALA A 355 -0.10 -20.54 17.64
C ALA A 355 0.67 -20.63 16.31
N HIS A 356 1.99 -20.71 16.39
CA HIS A 356 2.84 -21.00 15.22
C HIS A 356 4.11 -21.76 15.62
N PHE A 357 4.80 -22.32 14.62
CA PHE A 357 6.13 -22.88 14.80
C PHE A 357 7.03 -22.62 13.58
N ILE A 358 8.35 -22.66 13.81
CA ILE A 358 9.39 -22.60 12.79
C ILE A 358 10.41 -23.71 13.08
N CYS A 359 10.55 -24.65 12.14
CA CYS A 359 11.59 -25.68 12.12
C CYS A 359 12.58 -25.37 11.00
N GLU A 360 13.58 -24.51 11.28
CA GLU A 360 14.50 -23.99 10.25
C GLU A 360 15.36 -25.09 9.60
N GLU A 361 15.88 -26.04 10.39
CA GLU A 361 16.69 -27.16 9.87
C GLU A 361 15.92 -28.05 8.89
N ASP A 362 14.65 -28.30 9.23
CA ASP A 362 13.75 -29.17 8.47
C ASP A 362 12.98 -28.39 7.39
N ARG A 363 13.08 -27.05 7.40
CA ARG A 363 12.46 -26.12 6.44
C ARG A 363 10.94 -26.22 6.45
N VAL A 364 10.37 -26.27 7.65
CA VAL A 364 8.92 -26.34 7.88
C VAL A 364 8.49 -25.17 8.76
N ILE A 365 7.38 -24.56 8.41
CA ILE A 365 6.69 -23.55 9.23
C ILE A 365 5.22 -23.96 9.38
N GLY A 366 4.56 -23.47 10.42
CA GLY A 366 3.13 -23.62 10.55
C GLY A 366 2.48 -22.53 11.38
N VAL A 367 1.22 -22.25 11.08
CA VAL A 367 0.34 -21.32 11.80
C VAL A 367 -0.99 -22.00 12.10
N SER A 368 -1.65 -21.60 13.18
CA SER A 368 -2.91 -22.16 13.63
C SER A 368 -3.66 -21.13 14.45
N ASP A 369 -4.95 -20.97 14.19
CA ASP A 369 -5.86 -20.10 14.96
C ASP A 369 -6.88 -20.96 15.71
N GLY A 370 -6.93 -20.80 17.03
CA GLY A 370 -7.90 -21.44 17.90
C GLY A 370 -9.30 -20.81 17.79
N VAL A 371 -10.28 -21.60 17.36
CA VAL A 371 -11.63 -21.11 17.05
C VAL A 371 -12.32 -20.54 18.29
N GLY A 372 -12.58 -19.22 18.27
CA GLY A 372 -13.09 -18.48 19.43
C GLY A 372 -14.48 -18.87 19.94
N GLY A 373 -15.30 -19.57 19.14
CA GLY A 373 -16.65 -20.00 19.53
C GLY A 373 -16.70 -20.92 20.77
N TYR A 374 -15.60 -21.63 21.05
CA TYR A 374 -15.45 -22.49 22.24
C TYR A 374 -15.41 -21.72 23.56
N SER A 375 -15.12 -20.41 23.52
CA SER A 375 -15.16 -19.54 24.71
C SER A 375 -16.53 -19.55 25.41
N LEU A 376 -17.63 -19.73 24.65
CA LEU A 376 -19.00 -19.85 25.19
C LEU A 376 -19.19 -21.08 26.08
N ARG A 377 -18.32 -22.09 25.94
CA ARG A 377 -18.28 -23.30 26.78
C ARG A 377 -17.24 -23.23 27.89
N GLY A 378 -16.57 -22.08 28.05
CA GLY A 378 -15.45 -21.92 28.97
C GLY A 378 -14.18 -22.66 28.53
N ILE A 379 -14.08 -23.01 27.25
CA ILE A 379 -12.92 -23.71 26.67
C ILE A 379 -12.00 -22.68 26.00
N ASP A 380 -10.70 -22.80 26.27
CA ASP A 380 -9.66 -21.98 25.65
C ASP A 380 -9.08 -22.71 24.43
N SER A 381 -9.54 -22.33 23.23
CA SER A 381 -9.05 -22.90 21.97
C SER A 381 -7.58 -22.61 21.70
N GLY A 382 -6.98 -21.61 22.35
CA GLY A 382 -5.55 -21.37 22.27
C GLY A 382 -4.71 -22.54 22.79
N ILE A 383 -5.21 -23.27 23.80
CA ILE A 383 -4.55 -24.47 24.30
C ILE A 383 -4.54 -25.55 23.22
N TYR A 384 -5.65 -25.73 22.49
CA TYR A 384 -5.73 -26.65 21.35
C TYR A 384 -4.74 -26.27 20.25
N ALA A 385 -4.74 -25.00 19.81
CA ALA A 385 -3.86 -24.52 18.75
C ALA A 385 -2.36 -24.69 19.12
N ARG A 386 -1.97 -24.33 20.35
CA ARG A 386 -0.60 -24.48 20.85
C ARG A 386 -0.17 -25.94 20.95
N GLU A 387 -1.04 -26.83 21.42
CA GLU A 387 -0.75 -28.27 21.46
C GLU A 387 -0.63 -28.85 20.05
N LEU A 388 -1.51 -28.45 19.12
CA LEU A 388 -1.45 -28.87 17.72
C LEU A 388 -0.13 -28.45 17.04
N MET A 389 0.31 -27.21 17.22
CA MET A 389 1.60 -26.75 16.69
C MET A 389 2.78 -27.44 17.36
N SER A 390 2.73 -27.68 18.68
CA SER A 390 3.77 -28.43 19.40
C SER A 390 3.89 -29.87 18.91
N ASN A 391 2.76 -30.55 18.71
CA ASN A 391 2.72 -31.90 18.15
C ASN A 391 3.15 -31.92 16.68
N SER A 392 2.94 -30.83 15.93
CA SER A 392 3.44 -30.68 14.56
C SER A 392 4.96 -30.64 14.51
N VAL A 393 5.61 -29.94 15.46
CA VAL A 393 7.08 -29.95 15.59
C VAL A 393 7.61 -31.37 15.86
N ILE A 394 6.92 -32.15 16.70
CA ILE A 394 7.30 -33.54 16.98
C ILE A 394 7.12 -34.40 15.72
N ALA A 395 5.98 -34.30 15.04
CA ALA A 395 5.69 -35.06 13.82
C ALA A 395 6.69 -34.74 12.69
N VAL A 396 7.15 -33.49 12.58
CA VAL A 396 8.24 -33.10 11.66
C VAL A 396 9.51 -33.92 11.90
N GLN A 397 9.85 -34.24 13.15
CA GLN A 397 11.04 -35.02 13.49
C GLN A 397 10.92 -36.51 13.15
N HIS A 398 9.69 -37.02 13.03
CA HIS A 398 9.42 -38.41 12.63
C HIS A 398 9.49 -38.59 11.10
N GLU A 399 9.33 -37.51 10.34
CA GLU A 399 9.44 -37.52 8.89
C GLU A 399 10.91 -37.61 8.41
N SER A 400 11.10 -38.17 7.22
CA SER A 400 12.44 -38.25 6.62
C SER A 400 12.94 -36.86 6.19
N LYS A 401 14.15 -36.47 6.66
CA LYS A 401 14.75 -35.17 6.34
C LYS A 401 14.79 -34.93 4.82
N GLY A 402 14.26 -33.78 4.40
CA GLY A 402 14.24 -33.34 3.00
C GLY A 402 13.06 -33.84 2.15
N SER A 403 12.17 -34.66 2.73
CA SER A 403 10.95 -35.15 2.07
C SER A 403 9.75 -35.13 3.03
N ILE A 404 9.60 -34.04 3.76
CA ILE A 404 8.51 -33.88 4.74
C ILE A 404 7.18 -33.71 4.01
N ASP A 405 6.19 -34.51 4.37
CA ASP A 405 4.82 -34.35 3.89
C ASP A 405 3.97 -33.60 4.94
N PRO A 406 3.58 -32.33 4.70
CA PRO A 406 2.73 -31.57 5.61
C PRO A 406 1.41 -32.25 5.94
N ALA A 407 0.85 -33.07 5.03
CA ALA A 407 -0.38 -33.80 5.28
C ALA A 407 -0.21 -34.87 6.37
N THR A 408 0.93 -35.58 6.34
CA THR A 408 1.31 -36.57 7.36
C THR A 408 1.57 -35.87 8.68
N VAL A 409 2.33 -34.77 8.67
CA VAL A 409 2.60 -33.95 9.86
C VAL A 409 1.29 -33.48 10.51
N LEU A 410 0.37 -32.91 9.72
CA LEU A 410 -0.93 -32.44 10.22
C LEU A 410 -1.77 -33.60 10.80
N THR A 411 -1.77 -34.76 10.14
CA THR A 411 -2.53 -35.93 10.56
C THR A 411 -2.00 -36.50 11.89
N GLU A 412 -0.69 -36.62 12.01
CA GLU A 412 -0.06 -37.09 13.24
C GLU A 412 -0.25 -36.09 14.38
N ALA A 413 -0.03 -34.80 14.12
CA ALA A 413 -0.22 -33.74 15.11
C ALA A 413 -1.65 -33.74 15.66
N TYR A 414 -2.65 -33.78 14.78
CA TYR A 414 -4.06 -33.90 15.13
C TYR A 414 -4.34 -35.14 15.99
N SER A 415 -3.77 -36.30 15.63
CA SER A 415 -4.00 -37.54 16.37
C SER A 415 -3.45 -37.50 17.79
N ASN A 416 -2.44 -36.67 18.03
CA ASN A 416 -1.76 -36.51 19.31
C ASN A 416 -2.34 -35.37 20.17
N THR A 417 -3.02 -34.38 19.58
CA THR A 417 -3.66 -33.29 20.33
C THR A 417 -4.85 -33.78 21.16
N LYS A 418 -4.83 -33.54 22.47
CA LYS A 418 -5.87 -33.99 23.42
C LYS A 418 -6.64 -32.87 24.11
N SER A 419 -6.11 -31.66 24.15
CA SER A 419 -6.77 -30.50 24.74
C SER A 419 -8.12 -30.26 24.09
N GLU A 420 -9.09 -29.77 24.85
CA GLU A 420 -10.41 -29.42 24.29
C GLU A 420 -10.34 -28.14 23.46
N GLY A 421 -11.10 -28.09 22.38
CA GLY A 421 -11.13 -26.95 21.47
C GLY A 421 -11.17 -27.40 20.01
N ALA A 422 -11.00 -26.42 19.12
CA ALA A 422 -10.71 -26.63 17.72
C ALA A 422 -9.83 -25.51 17.19
N ALA A 423 -9.12 -25.75 16.08
CA ALA A 423 -8.28 -24.76 15.43
C ALA A 423 -8.25 -24.95 13.90
N THR A 424 -8.01 -23.85 13.19
CA THR A 424 -7.53 -23.87 11.80
C THR A 424 -6.03 -24.20 11.79
N ALA A 425 -5.48 -24.64 10.66
CA ALA A 425 -4.05 -24.92 10.57
C ALA A 425 -3.51 -24.84 9.14
N CYS A 426 -2.34 -24.22 8.97
CA CYS A 426 -1.57 -24.23 7.74
C CYS A 426 -0.14 -24.70 8.03
N ILE A 427 0.27 -25.84 7.49
CA ILE A 427 1.64 -26.37 7.62
C ILE A 427 2.30 -26.33 6.24
N ILE A 428 3.50 -25.75 6.15
CA ILE A 428 4.21 -25.51 4.89
C ILE A 428 5.64 -26.05 5.00
N ALA A 429 6.04 -26.89 4.06
CA ALA A 429 7.38 -27.46 3.96
C ALA A 429 8.02 -27.15 2.61
N LEU A 430 9.31 -26.76 2.62
CA LEU A 430 10.11 -26.63 1.40
C LEU A 430 10.65 -28.01 0.97
N THR A 431 9.97 -28.66 0.03
CA THR A 431 10.21 -30.04 -0.40
C THR A 431 10.84 -30.12 -1.79
N GLY A 432 11.63 -31.17 -2.04
CA GLY A 432 12.20 -31.44 -3.37
C GLY A 432 13.12 -30.33 -3.91
N GLN A 433 13.54 -29.39 -3.06
CA GLN A 433 14.42 -28.25 -3.36
C GLN A 433 13.86 -27.24 -4.38
N GLN A 434 12.57 -27.33 -4.74
CA GLN A 434 11.94 -26.50 -5.78
C GLN A 434 10.47 -26.18 -5.51
N TYR A 435 9.85 -26.77 -4.49
CA TYR A 435 8.42 -26.61 -4.23
C TYR A 435 8.15 -26.32 -2.76
N LEU A 436 7.22 -25.40 -2.51
CA LEU A 436 6.49 -25.41 -1.25
C LEU A 436 5.38 -26.45 -1.36
N HIS A 437 5.33 -27.34 -0.38
CA HIS A 437 4.20 -28.24 -0.17
C HIS A 437 3.49 -27.74 1.09
N ALA A 438 2.17 -27.64 1.05
CA ALA A 438 1.38 -27.19 2.19
C ALA A 438 0.15 -28.05 2.40
N ALA A 439 -0.24 -28.21 3.66
CA ALA A 439 -1.54 -28.73 4.07
C ALA A 439 -2.28 -27.60 4.81
N ASN A 440 -3.38 -27.12 4.22
CA ASN A 440 -4.18 -26.03 4.78
C ASN A 440 -5.57 -26.52 5.17
N ILE A 441 -6.02 -26.23 6.39
CA ILE A 441 -7.39 -26.44 6.83
C ILE A 441 -7.95 -25.20 7.53
N GLY A 442 -9.05 -24.67 7.01
CA GLY A 442 -9.67 -23.43 7.48
C GLY A 442 -9.25 -22.19 6.67
N ASP A 443 -9.20 -21.04 7.33
CA ASP A 443 -8.90 -19.72 6.77
C ASP A 443 -7.59 -19.09 7.25
N SER A 444 -6.81 -19.81 8.05
CA SER A 444 -5.35 -19.66 8.01
C SER A 444 -4.83 -19.92 6.59
N GLY A 445 -3.65 -19.40 6.25
CA GLY A 445 -3.13 -19.53 4.90
C GLY A 445 -1.75 -18.95 4.68
N PHE A 446 -1.38 -18.82 3.40
CA PHE A 446 -0.14 -18.20 2.97
C PHE A 446 -0.23 -17.57 1.58
N VAL A 447 0.66 -16.61 1.35
CA VAL A 447 0.96 -16.05 0.04
C VAL A 447 2.43 -16.27 -0.32
N VAL A 448 2.72 -16.33 -1.62
CA VAL A 448 4.10 -16.37 -2.15
C VAL A 448 4.36 -15.10 -2.93
N PHE A 449 5.38 -14.35 -2.51
CA PHE A 449 5.82 -13.11 -3.11
C PHE A 449 7.10 -13.31 -3.91
N ARG A 450 7.16 -12.74 -5.10
CA ARG A 450 8.28 -12.82 -6.04
C ARG A 450 8.37 -11.51 -6.82
N GLU A 451 9.55 -10.90 -6.80
CA GLU A 451 9.88 -9.74 -7.66
C GLU A 451 8.85 -8.60 -7.61
N GLY A 452 8.35 -8.28 -6.41
CA GLY A 452 7.40 -7.18 -6.22
C GLY A 452 5.93 -7.58 -6.25
N HIS A 453 5.61 -8.86 -6.50
CA HIS A 453 4.23 -9.30 -6.69
C HIS A 453 3.91 -10.60 -5.93
N ILE A 454 2.69 -10.73 -5.43
CA ILE A 454 2.14 -11.99 -4.98
C ILE A 454 1.83 -12.85 -6.21
N ILE A 455 2.50 -13.98 -6.32
CA ILE A 455 2.33 -14.94 -7.42
C ILE A 455 1.38 -16.09 -7.05
N TYR A 456 1.04 -16.23 -5.77
CA TYR A 456 0.13 -17.25 -5.27
C TYR A 456 -0.51 -16.83 -3.95
N CYS A 457 -1.82 -17.05 -3.82
CA CYS A 457 -2.57 -16.96 -2.57
C CYS A 457 -3.22 -18.30 -2.28
N SER A 458 -3.07 -18.83 -1.06
CA SER A 458 -3.79 -20.03 -0.65
C SER A 458 -5.30 -19.74 -0.56
N PRO A 459 -6.15 -20.63 -1.09
CA PRO A 459 -7.59 -20.50 -0.88
C PRO A 459 -7.97 -20.72 0.59
N THR A 460 -9.01 -20.01 1.04
CA THR A 460 -9.64 -20.22 2.36
C THR A 460 -10.71 -21.32 2.29
N GLN A 461 -10.90 -22.04 3.39
CA GLN A 461 -11.91 -23.08 3.53
C GLN A 461 -12.90 -22.73 4.64
N GLN A 462 -14.18 -22.56 4.27
CA GLN A 462 -15.24 -22.26 5.22
C GLN A 462 -16.51 -23.04 4.88
N HIS A 463 -17.26 -23.48 5.90
CA HIS A 463 -18.59 -24.10 5.73
C HIS A 463 -19.65 -23.05 5.40
N SER A 464 -19.52 -21.87 6.01
CA SER A 464 -20.27 -20.65 5.72
C SER A 464 -19.44 -19.44 6.16
N PHE A 465 -19.88 -18.21 5.87
CA PHE A 465 -19.12 -17.00 6.21
C PHE A 465 -18.70 -17.01 7.69
N ASN A 466 -17.40 -16.79 7.93
CA ASN A 466 -16.79 -16.76 9.26
C ASN A 466 -16.99 -18.06 10.09
N CYS A 467 -17.16 -19.20 9.41
CA CYS A 467 -17.24 -20.54 10.01
C CYS A 467 -16.23 -21.45 9.30
N PRO A 468 -14.94 -21.39 9.67
CA PRO A 468 -13.89 -22.13 9.01
C PRO A 468 -13.99 -23.63 9.20
N TYR A 469 -13.40 -24.37 8.25
CA TYR A 469 -13.03 -25.76 8.48
C TYR A 469 -12.03 -25.80 9.63
N GLN A 470 -12.21 -26.72 10.57
CA GLN A 470 -11.44 -26.72 11.82
C GLN A 470 -11.20 -28.13 12.35
N LEU A 471 -9.97 -28.38 12.80
CA LEU A 471 -9.61 -29.61 13.49
C LEU A 471 -9.98 -29.47 14.95
N GLY A 472 -10.73 -30.42 15.50
CA GLY A 472 -11.18 -30.38 16.88
C GLY A 472 -11.61 -31.73 17.41
N ASN A 473 -11.99 -31.74 18.68
CA ASN A 473 -12.41 -32.96 19.38
C ASN A 473 -13.92 -33.21 19.29
N ASP A 474 -14.71 -32.19 18.95
CA ASP A 474 -16.15 -32.34 18.86
C ASP A 474 -16.54 -33.18 17.63
N ARG A 475 -17.70 -33.84 17.71
CA ARG A 475 -18.24 -34.66 16.63
C ARG A 475 -18.46 -33.90 15.31
N GLY A 476 -18.68 -32.58 15.39
CA GLY A 476 -18.87 -31.71 14.25
C GLY A 476 -17.58 -31.14 13.66
N SER A 477 -16.42 -31.42 14.24
CA SER A 477 -15.13 -30.93 13.75
C SER A 477 -14.70 -31.68 12.49
N ASP A 478 -13.96 -31.00 11.63
CA ASP A 478 -13.35 -31.57 10.44
C ASP A 478 -12.17 -32.48 10.81
N ARG A 479 -11.68 -33.23 9.82
CA ARG A 479 -10.55 -34.16 9.95
C ARG A 479 -9.41 -33.74 9.04
N PRO A 480 -8.17 -34.19 9.30
CA PRO A 480 -7.02 -33.87 8.44
C PRO A 480 -7.23 -34.23 6.96
N ALA A 481 -8.07 -35.23 6.67
CA ALA A 481 -8.44 -35.60 5.30
C ALA A 481 -9.21 -34.50 4.53
N SER A 482 -9.78 -33.51 5.21
CA SER A 482 -10.42 -32.33 4.60
C SER A 482 -9.42 -31.23 4.21
N ALA A 483 -8.17 -31.33 4.65
CA ALA A 483 -7.15 -30.33 4.36
C ALA A 483 -6.83 -30.27 2.86
N GLN A 484 -6.65 -29.05 2.35
CA GLN A 484 -6.17 -28.81 1.00
C GLN A 484 -4.66 -29.03 0.93
N ILE A 485 -4.26 -29.91 0.00
CA ILE A 485 -2.87 -30.20 -0.30
C ILE A 485 -2.42 -29.33 -1.48
N ILE A 486 -1.49 -28.42 -1.23
CA ILE A 486 -1.08 -27.36 -2.13
C ILE A 486 0.40 -27.53 -2.49
N LYS A 487 0.74 -27.43 -3.78
CA LYS A 487 2.13 -27.43 -4.26
C LYS A 487 2.41 -26.20 -5.10
N VAL A 488 3.37 -25.38 -4.70
CA VAL A 488 3.75 -24.14 -5.39
C VAL A 488 5.22 -24.18 -5.80
N PRO A 489 5.58 -23.99 -7.08
CA PRO A 489 6.97 -23.93 -7.51
C PRO A 489 7.64 -22.63 -7.05
N VAL A 490 8.81 -22.77 -6.43
CA VAL A 490 9.57 -21.66 -5.85
C VAL A 490 11.01 -21.59 -6.35
N LYS A 491 11.59 -20.40 -6.30
CA LYS A 491 12.97 -20.10 -6.70
C LYS A 491 13.69 -19.28 -5.61
N PRO A 492 15.03 -19.23 -5.60
CA PRO A 492 15.76 -18.28 -4.77
C PRO A 492 15.23 -16.85 -4.92
N GLY A 493 15.07 -16.15 -3.81
CA GLY A 493 14.54 -14.78 -3.75
C GLY A 493 13.03 -14.70 -3.53
N ASP A 494 12.31 -15.81 -3.64
CA ASP A 494 10.89 -15.84 -3.25
C ASP A 494 10.73 -15.68 -1.74
N ILE A 495 9.59 -15.13 -1.33
CA ILE A 495 9.23 -14.94 0.07
C ILE A 495 7.87 -15.56 0.33
N VAL A 496 7.75 -16.30 1.41
CA VAL A 496 6.48 -16.86 1.89
C VAL A 496 6.01 -15.99 3.06
N VAL A 497 4.74 -15.60 3.03
CA VAL A 497 4.06 -14.99 4.18
C VAL A 497 2.93 -15.92 4.56
N ALA A 498 3.05 -16.62 5.67
CA ALA A 498 1.99 -17.41 6.27
C ALA A 498 1.36 -16.64 7.44
N GLY A 499 0.06 -16.80 7.63
CA GLY A 499 -0.63 -16.13 8.73
C GLY A 499 -1.99 -16.71 9.04
N THR A 500 -2.53 -16.29 10.18
CA THR A 500 -3.92 -16.55 10.59
C THR A 500 -4.87 -15.57 9.92
N ASP A 501 -6.18 -15.78 10.11
CA ASP A 501 -7.20 -14.89 9.57
C ASP A 501 -7.03 -13.46 10.09
N GLY A 502 -6.54 -13.24 11.32
CA GLY A 502 -6.23 -11.90 11.84
C GLY A 502 -5.30 -11.06 10.95
N LEU A 503 -4.43 -11.70 10.15
CA LEU A 503 -3.68 -11.02 9.08
C LEU A 503 -4.55 -10.79 7.85
N PHE A 504 -5.10 -11.86 7.27
CA PHE A 504 -5.73 -11.83 5.93
C PHE A 504 -7.13 -11.19 5.91
N ASP A 505 -7.79 -11.10 7.06
CA ASP A 505 -9.06 -10.40 7.25
C ASP A 505 -8.86 -8.87 7.31
N ASN A 506 -7.66 -8.43 7.72
CA ASN A 506 -7.35 -7.02 7.98
C ASN A 506 -6.39 -6.39 6.95
N LEU A 507 -5.65 -7.18 6.17
CA LEU A 507 -4.82 -6.69 5.05
C LEU A 507 -5.24 -7.28 3.72
N ALA A 508 -5.55 -6.41 2.76
CA ALA A 508 -5.72 -6.80 1.37
C ALA A 508 -4.39 -7.20 0.73
N GLU A 509 -4.45 -8.02 -0.33
CA GLU A 509 -3.27 -8.51 -1.04
C GLU A 509 -2.33 -7.37 -1.48
N TYR A 510 -2.89 -6.25 -1.96
CA TYR A 510 -2.08 -5.10 -2.36
C TYR A 510 -1.35 -4.46 -1.17
N GLU A 511 -1.94 -4.44 0.03
CA GLU A 511 -1.30 -3.90 1.24
C GLU A 511 -0.13 -4.79 1.67
N ILE A 512 -0.30 -6.11 1.57
CA ILE A 512 0.78 -7.09 1.79
C ILE A 512 1.89 -6.89 0.75
N GLU A 513 1.57 -6.80 -0.54
CA GLU A 513 2.56 -6.50 -1.59
C GLU A 513 3.33 -5.21 -1.30
N GLN A 514 2.64 -4.14 -0.90
CA GLN A 514 3.29 -2.86 -0.60
C GLN A 514 4.24 -2.95 0.60
N ALA A 515 3.81 -3.60 1.69
CA ALA A 515 4.67 -3.83 2.85
C ALA A 515 5.88 -4.69 2.49
N MET A 516 5.69 -5.73 1.66
CA MET A 516 6.75 -6.60 1.17
C MET A 516 7.75 -5.87 0.26
N ILE A 517 7.29 -5.06 -0.68
CA ILE A 517 8.15 -4.24 -1.57
C ILE A 517 9.00 -3.31 -0.72
N LYS A 518 8.38 -2.53 0.17
CA LYS A 518 9.08 -1.57 1.04
C LYS A 518 10.10 -2.28 1.93
N GLY A 519 9.66 -3.28 2.68
CA GLY A 519 10.53 -3.94 3.65
C GLY A 519 11.67 -4.74 2.98
N THR A 520 11.45 -5.32 1.80
CA THR A 520 12.55 -5.97 1.06
C THR A 520 13.53 -4.96 0.47
N GLY A 521 13.04 -3.80 -0.01
CA GLY A 521 13.86 -2.67 -0.44
C GLY A 521 14.72 -2.09 0.69
N ASP A 522 14.15 -1.99 1.89
CA ASP A 522 14.83 -1.56 3.13
C ASP A 522 15.77 -2.64 3.71
N GLY A 523 15.82 -3.83 3.10
CA GLY A 523 16.65 -4.94 3.56
C GLY A 523 16.19 -5.54 4.89
N LEU A 524 14.90 -5.42 5.23
CA LEU A 524 14.35 -6.01 6.45
C LEU A 524 14.57 -7.51 6.45
N ASN A 525 15.00 -8.02 7.61
CA ASN A 525 15.04 -9.46 7.84
C ASN A 525 13.60 -10.00 8.01
N PRO A 526 13.39 -11.32 7.91
CA PRO A 526 12.06 -11.92 8.00
C PRO A 526 11.28 -11.59 9.28
N MET A 527 11.96 -11.45 10.42
CA MET A 527 11.32 -11.11 11.69
C MET A 527 10.77 -9.67 11.66
N CYS A 528 11.57 -8.70 11.21
CA CYS A 528 11.11 -7.32 11.05
C CYS A 528 9.97 -7.20 10.03
N MET A 529 10.02 -7.99 8.95
CA MET A 529 8.93 -8.03 7.96
C MET A 529 7.64 -8.60 8.57
N ALA A 530 7.73 -9.70 9.34
CA ALA A 530 6.60 -10.28 10.04
C ALA A 530 5.98 -9.27 11.03
N SER A 531 6.80 -8.55 11.79
CA SER A 531 6.33 -7.48 12.68
C SER A 531 5.63 -6.36 11.92
N THR A 532 6.20 -5.92 10.79
CA THR A 532 5.60 -4.84 9.97
C THR A 532 4.22 -5.23 9.47
N LEU A 533 4.06 -6.45 8.94
CA LEU A 533 2.78 -6.97 8.48
C LEU A 533 1.77 -7.13 9.62
N ALA A 534 2.22 -7.64 10.77
CA ALA A 534 1.35 -7.81 11.94
C ALA A 534 0.87 -6.46 12.51
N GLU A 535 1.75 -5.45 12.58
CA GLU A 535 1.41 -4.10 13.04
C GLU A 535 0.45 -3.38 12.08
N LEU A 536 0.64 -3.54 10.77
CA LEU A 536 -0.30 -3.02 9.77
C LEU A 536 -1.68 -3.68 9.91
N ALA A 537 -1.72 -5.00 10.05
CA ALA A 537 -2.96 -5.74 10.28
C ALA A 537 -3.65 -5.29 11.59
N LEU A 538 -2.87 -5.07 12.66
CA LEU A 538 -3.36 -4.58 13.94
C LEU A 538 -3.95 -3.17 13.81
N TYR A 539 -3.26 -2.28 13.09
CA TYR A 539 -3.78 -0.94 12.84
C TYR A 539 -5.13 -0.99 12.11
N ASN A 540 -5.21 -1.77 11.03
CA ASN A 540 -6.45 -1.94 10.27
C ASN A 540 -7.55 -2.62 11.08
N SER A 541 -7.21 -3.53 12.01
CA SER A 541 -8.19 -4.23 12.84
C SER A 541 -8.95 -3.31 13.80
N TYR A 542 -8.31 -2.23 14.26
CA TYR A 542 -8.93 -1.21 15.11
C TYR A 542 -9.63 -0.09 14.32
N ASP A 543 -9.36 0.04 13.02
CA ASP A 543 -10.00 1.06 12.19
C ASP A 543 -11.44 0.67 11.87
N LYS A 544 -12.40 1.40 12.46
CA LYS A 544 -13.85 1.17 12.29
C LYS A 544 -14.40 1.59 10.93
N TYR A 545 -13.60 2.26 10.12
CA TYR A 545 -14.00 2.81 8.83
C TYR A 545 -13.22 2.19 7.66
N CYS A 546 -12.12 1.48 7.93
CA CYS A 546 -11.34 0.81 6.89
C CYS A 546 -12.16 -0.25 6.15
N TRP A 547 -12.04 -0.26 4.82
CA TRP A 547 -12.67 -1.26 3.96
C TRP A 547 -11.81 -2.52 3.85
N THR A 548 -11.78 -3.30 4.93
CA THR A 548 -10.96 -4.51 5.05
C THR A 548 -11.49 -5.69 4.22
N PRO A 549 -10.65 -6.70 3.90
CA PRO A 549 -11.10 -7.95 3.32
C PRO A 549 -12.29 -8.58 4.04
N PHE A 550 -12.29 -8.60 5.38
CA PHE A 550 -13.38 -9.15 6.17
C PHE A 550 -14.69 -8.37 6.02
N SER A 551 -14.66 -7.03 6.15
CA SER A 551 -15.87 -6.21 5.99
C SER A 551 -16.50 -6.38 4.60
N ARG A 552 -15.67 -6.49 3.55
CA ARG A 552 -16.11 -6.78 2.18
C ARG A 552 -16.74 -8.17 2.06
N ALA A 553 -16.12 -9.19 2.67
CA ALA A 553 -16.63 -10.55 2.67
C ALA A 553 -17.96 -10.67 3.44
N SER A 554 -18.06 -10.01 4.59
CA SER A 554 -19.27 -9.91 5.42
C SER A 554 -20.45 -9.34 4.64
N ARG A 555 -20.25 -8.19 3.99
CA ARG A 555 -21.27 -7.56 3.14
C ARG A 555 -21.71 -8.46 1.98
N LYS A 556 -20.75 -9.15 1.33
CA LYS A 556 -21.05 -10.09 0.24
C LYS A 556 -21.85 -11.31 0.73
N ALA A 557 -21.63 -11.74 1.97
CA ALA A 557 -22.38 -12.82 2.63
C ALA A 557 -23.75 -12.36 3.18
N GLY A 558 -24.09 -11.08 3.08
CA GLY A 558 -25.38 -10.53 3.52
C GLY A 558 -25.41 -10.10 4.99
N PHE A 559 -24.25 -9.97 5.64
CA PHE A 559 -24.12 -9.47 7.01
C PHE A 559 -23.62 -8.02 7.01
N GLU A 560 -23.97 -7.27 8.06
CA GLU A 560 -23.44 -5.92 8.28
C GLU A 560 -22.23 -5.98 9.22
N HIS A 561 -21.06 -5.58 8.72
CA HIS A 561 -19.83 -5.36 9.49
C HIS A 561 -19.08 -4.18 8.88
N HIS A 562 -18.61 -3.25 9.72
CA HIS A 562 -17.87 -2.06 9.29
C HIS A 562 -16.47 -2.06 9.92
N GLY A 563 -15.46 -1.66 9.14
CA GLY A 563 -14.09 -1.57 9.63
C GLY A 563 -13.36 -2.91 9.69
N GLY A 564 -12.27 -2.92 10.45
CA GLY A 564 -11.47 -4.09 10.74
C GLY A 564 -12.15 -5.13 11.64
N LYS A 565 -11.52 -6.29 11.72
CA LYS A 565 -11.87 -7.39 12.61
C LYS A 565 -10.78 -7.53 13.66
N ILE A 566 -11.06 -7.10 14.89
CA ILE A 566 -10.14 -7.27 16.02
C ILE A 566 -9.98 -8.76 16.28
N ASP A 567 -8.76 -9.27 16.11
CA ASP A 567 -8.43 -10.67 16.34
C ASP A 567 -6.99 -10.88 16.82
N ASP A 568 -6.66 -12.11 17.20
CA ASP A 568 -5.28 -12.55 17.33
C ASP A 568 -4.59 -12.48 15.96
N ILE A 569 -3.34 -11.96 15.89
CA ILE A 569 -2.63 -11.79 14.62
C ILE A 569 -1.31 -12.53 14.67
N THR A 570 -1.19 -13.57 13.85
CA THR A 570 0.05 -14.33 13.69
C THR A 570 0.55 -14.22 12.25
N VAL A 571 1.83 -13.86 12.12
CA VAL A 571 2.52 -13.76 10.83
C VAL A 571 3.86 -14.50 10.90
N VAL A 572 4.11 -15.38 9.95
CA VAL A 572 5.41 -16.03 9.72
C VAL A 572 5.90 -15.67 8.32
N VAL A 573 7.05 -15.01 8.23
CA VAL A 573 7.69 -14.66 6.96
C VAL A 573 8.92 -15.54 6.76
N SER A 574 9.10 -16.10 5.56
CA SER A 574 10.23 -16.95 5.21
C SER A 574 10.86 -16.54 3.88
N TYR A 575 12.14 -16.19 3.91
CA TYR A 575 12.91 -15.89 2.70
C TYR A 575 13.51 -17.19 2.15
N ILE A 576 13.22 -17.49 0.89
CA ILE A 576 13.76 -18.65 0.19
C ILE A 576 15.11 -18.28 -0.40
N VAL A 577 16.18 -18.81 0.18
CA VAL A 577 17.55 -18.49 -0.24
C VAL A 577 18.32 -19.75 -0.66
N PRO A 578 19.37 -19.61 -1.49
CA PRO A 578 20.29 -20.71 -1.72
C PRO A 578 20.93 -21.15 -0.39
N SER A 579 20.95 -22.45 -0.14
CA SER A 579 21.82 -23.06 0.84
C SER A 579 23.22 -23.09 0.24
N ASN A 580 24.14 -22.33 0.82
CA ASN A 580 25.55 -22.49 0.52
C ASN A 580 25.95 -23.93 0.89
N ALA A 581 26.55 -24.65 -0.07
CA ALA A 581 27.10 -25.97 0.15
C ALA A 581 28.40 -25.89 0.95
#